data_AF-E2ZBJ2-F1
#
_entry.id   AF-E2ZBJ2-F1
#
_cell.length_a   1.000
_cell.length_b   1.000
_cell.length_c   1.000
_cell.angle_alpha   90.00
_cell.angle_beta   90.00
_cell.angle_gamma   90.00
#
_symmetry.space_group_name_H-M   'P 1'
#
loop_
_entity.id
_entity.type
_entity.pdbx_description
1 polymer ?
#
loop_
_entity_poly.entity_id
_entity_poly.type
_entity_poly.pdbx_seq_one_letter_code
_entity_poly.pdbx_strand_id
1 'polypeptide(L)'
;MHQSSDSEYIQEPHKIYTKKRILSLIGVFIILYALCIQWQFIVSLGLGQDNIDAMLRGLIPAVGAVVVALALYVQNLSFRTLAAPALVGLSWIITGPYLAYITLINGNTVYLNNIYDIYNGLFLFAVLFLLSMTAKQFLPRVISALVMTGLLLLVVAVNVMQWAYYSLYQSCITTSGSLIIFQTGPAETLEYLHSLGAGMIIGTMFLLFLIIAFFFGTHYTAPSLPKTTVYKKILPLLSLLVIVPSVWILYDELLPNSFPVRTFLDTHDYLERAKLYAENHDDKYAALQAVQLNPRLGPNTVIVVIGESETRTLMNAYNPSAPDNTPWLSAVKEDPHFTLFTNVYSCVWYTVPVLEHALTESNFYNTKQFNESISIIDMAKKAGYKTYWFSNQGSVGVADTPISLIAKTADVSEWVDQDLKESTLDGALLQFLTKVNPNEKNFVVLHIMGSHIEYRNRYPAEFQKFDDGKINQEADYDNTILYTDWFLSQVFDYARDNLHLDAMLYFSDHGSDPSIARQPDGASFKVLRIPMFTWLSDDYMQRNPEITATLKSHAQSYFTNDLVYELVCGILNMQSPAYDDSISLASPKWHWEKKDLVTRFGKTPLTEDTEY
;
A
#
# COMPACT_ATOMS: atom_id res chain seq x y z
N MET A 1 42.81 -17.71 84.14
CA MET A 1 41.90 -18.50 83.29
C MET A 1 41.22 -17.55 82.33
N HIS A 2 41.57 -17.61 81.05
CA HIS A 2 40.94 -16.84 79.98
C HIS A 2 39.48 -17.26 79.80
N GLN A 3 38.58 -16.29 79.66
CA GLN A 3 37.28 -16.50 79.00
C GLN A 3 37.17 -15.50 77.86
N SER A 4 36.97 -16.07 76.68
CA SER A 4 36.85 -15.46 75.37
C SER A 4 35.54 -14.70 75.22
N SER A 5 35.64 -13.61 74.46
CA SER A 5 34.55 -12.88 73.83
C SER A 5 33.77 -13.77 72.87
N ASP A 6 32.43 -13.74 72.95
CA ASP A 6 31.57 -14.00 71.80
C ASP A 6 30.47 -12.94 71.78
N SER A 7 30.65 -11.93 70.93
CA SER A 7 29.60 -10.98 70.54
C SER A 7 28.82 -11.60 69.38
N GLU A 8 27.71 -12.26 69.69
CA GLU A 8 26.83 -12.82 68.67
C GLU A 8 26.06 -11.68 67.97
N TYR A 9 26.37 -11.52 66.69
CA TYR A 9 25.87 -10.50 65.78
C TYR A 9 24.41 -10.84 65.38
N ILE A 10 23.42 -10.25 66.06
CA ILE A 10 22.02 -10.34 65.62
C ILE A 10 21.85 -9.50 64.34
N GLN A 11 21.92 -10.13 63.17
CA GLN A 11 21.53 -9.50 61.91
C GLN A 11 19.99 -9.41 61.84
N GLU A 12 19.47 -8.19 61.85
CA GLU A 12 18.03 -7.93 61.74
C GLU A 12 17.41 -8.54 60.46
N PRO A 13 16.33 -9.32 60.56
CA PRO A 13 15.67 -9.98 59.41
C PRO A 13 15.17 -9.01 58.34
N HIS A 14 14.93 -7.75 58.69
CA HIS A 14 14.54 -6.68 57.75
C HIS A 14 15.65 -6.31 56.74
N LYS A 15 16.93 -6.37 57.14
CA LYS A 15 18.07 -6.05 56.26
C LYS A 15 18.35 -7.17 55.24
N ILE A 16 18.19 -8.42 55.64
CA ILE A 16 18.37 -9.60 54.77
C ILE A 16 17.29 -9.62 53.67
N TYR A 17 16.04 -9.30 54.03
CA TYR A 17 14.92 -9.27 53.09
C TYR A 17 15.08 -8.17 52.01
N THR A 18 15.69 -7.04 52.38
CA THR A 18 15.93 -5.90 51.48
C THR A 18 17.08 -6.19 50.50
N LYS A 19 18.16 -6.84 50.96
CA LYS A 19 19.31 -7.23 50.11
C LYS A 19 18.91 -8.25 49.04
N LYS A 20 18.07 -9.24 49.39
CA LYS A 20 17.59 -10.27 48.44
C LYS A 20 16.74 -9.68 47.31
N ARG A 21 15.92 -8.65 47.60
CA ARG A 21 15.09 -7.96 46.59
C ARG A 21 15.91 -7.10 45.63
N ILE A 22 16.93 -6.38 46.12
CA ILE A 22 17.82 -5.59 45.27
C ILE A 22 18.60 -6.51 44.31
N LEU A 23 19.16 -7.61 44.82
CA LEU A 23 19.83 -8.61 43.98
C LEU A 23 18.89 -9.20 42.92
N SER A 24 17.61 -9.40 43.25
CA SER A 24 16.60 -9.85 42.29
C SER A 24 16.35 -8.84 41.17
N LEU A 25 16.29 -7.53 41.46
CA LEU A 25 16.06 -6.50 40.45
C LEU A 25 17.28 -6.30 39.53
N ILE A 26 18.49 -6.41 40.07
CA ILE A 26 19.73 -6.43 39.27
C ILE A 26 19.73 -7.65 38.33
N GLY A 27 19.33 -8.82 38.84
CA GLY A 27 19.17 -10.02 38.02
C GLY A 27 18.16 -9.82 36.89
N VAL A 28 17.00 -9.20 37.18
CA VAL A 28 16.00 -8.86 36.15
C VAL A 28 16.58 -7.92 35.09
N PHE A 29 17.33 -6.89 35.50
CA PHE A 29 18.00 -5.99 34.55
C PHE A 29 18.92 -6.77 33.60
N ILE A 30 19.83 -7.58 34.14
CA ILE A 30 20.82 -8.32 33.35
C ILE A 30 20.13 -9.29 32.38
N ILE A 31 19.11 -10.01 32.85
CA ILE A 31 18.37 -10.98 32.04
C ILE A 31 17.62 -10.27 30.91
N LEU A 32 16.85 -9.22 31.21
CA LEU A 32 16.09 -8.49 30.19
C LEU A 32 17.02 -7.85 29.15
N TYR A 33 18.12 -7.24 29.61
CA TYR A 33 19.13 -6.64 28.73
C TYR A 33 19.73 -7.69 27.79
N ALA A 34 20.14 -8.85 28.32
CA ALA A 34 20.68 -9.94 27.51
C ALA A 34 19.66 -10.51 26.52
N LEU A 35 18.41 -10.71 26.94
CA LEU A 35 17.34 -11.22 26.08
C LEU A 35 17.00 -10.24 24.95
N CYS A 36 16.99 -8.93 25.21
CA CYS A 36 16.73 -7.93 24.17
C CYS A 36 17.87 -7.89 23.14
N ILE A 37 19.13 -8.00 23.57
CA ILE A 37 20.28 -8.10 22.66
C ILE A 37 20.16 -9.36 21.80
N GLN A 38 19.90 -10.51 22.43
CA GLN A 38 19.75 -11.78 21.72
C GLN A 38 18.61 -11.69 20.70
N TRP A 39 17.47 -11.15 21.10
CA TRP A 39 16.33 -10.97 20.22
C TRP A 39 16.65 -10.05 19.04
N GLN A 40 17.28 -8.90 19.28
CA GLN A 40 17.68 -7.97 18.22
C GLN A 40 18.55 -8.66 17.16
N PHE A 41 19.52 -9.49 17.56
CA PHE A 41 20.36 -10.23 16.63
C PHE A 41 19.62 -11.34 15.88
N ILE A 42 18.52 -11.87 16.42
CA ILE A 42 17.70 -12.87 15.74
C ILE A 42 16.84 -12.21 14.65
N VAL A 43 16.29 -11.03 14.92
CA VAL A 43 15.30 -10.38 14.06
C VAL A 43 15.84 -9.22 13.22
N SER A 44 17.15 -9.01 13.19
CA SER A 44 17.77 -7.92 12.42
C SER A 44 18.86 -8.45 11.49
N LEU A 45 19.13 -7.75 10.40
CA LEU A 45 20.07 -8.14 9.35
C LEU A 45 21.04 -6.99 9.06
N GLY A 46 22.30 -7.31 8.78
CA GLY A 46 23.29 -6.33 8.31
C GLY A 46 23.68 -5.23 9.31
N LEU A 47 23.50 -5.46 10.62
CA LEU A 47 23.83 -4.46 11.64
C LEU A 47 25.34 -4.16 11.67
N GLY A 48 25.73 -2.96 11.23
CA GLY A 48 27.08 -2.42 11.42
C GLY A 48 27.43 -2.08 12.88
N GLN A 49 28.71 -1.85 13.18
CA GLN A 49 29.21 -1.59 14.53
C GLN A 49 28.51 -0.39 15.19
N ASP A 50 28.28 0.69 14.45
CA ASP A 50 27.60 1.88 15.00
C ASP A 50 26.17 1.57 15.47
N ASN A 51 25.45 0.71 14.76
CA ASN A 51 24.11 0.26 15.14
C ASN A 51 24.15 -0.58 16.42
N ILE A 52 25.16 -1.45 16.55
CA ILE A 52 25.35 -2.27 17.75
C ILE A 52 25.69 -1.38 18.95
N ASP A 53 26.57 -0.39 18.80
CA ASP A 53 26.94 0.52 19.87
C ASP A 53 25.77 1.42 20.30
N ALA A 54 24.96 1.90 19.33
CA ALA A 54 23.72 2.61 19.60
C ALA A 54 22.70 1.73 20.32
N MET A 55 22.52 0.48 19.88
CA MET A 55 21.66 -0.52 20.52
C MET A 55 22.03 -0.72 22.00
N LEU A 56 23.30 -1.01 22.28
CA LEU A 56 23.76 -1.30 23.64
C LEU A 56 23.54 -0.10 24.57
N ARG A 57 23.81 1.12 24.11
CA ARG A 57 23.58 2.34 24.90
C ARG A 57 22.09 2.60 25.14
N GLY A 58 21.25 2.44 24.12
CA GLY A 58 19.81 2.71 24.23
C GLY A 58 19.04 1.69 25.07
N LEU A 59 19.50 0.43 25.14
CA LEU A 59 18.88 -0.59 25.99
C LEU A 59 19.01 -0.30 27.48
N ILE A 60 20.06 0.41 27.92
CA ILE A 60 20.29 0.74 29.34
C ILE A 60 19.10 1.53 29.93
N PRO A 61 18.72 2.71 29.40
CA PRO A 61 17.58 3.45 29.91
C PRO A 61 16.25 2.72 29.71
N ALA A 62 16.07 1.95 28.63
CA ALA A 62 14.83 1.21 28.36
C ALA A 62 14.58 0.10 29.40
N VAL A 63 15.58 -0.77 29.63
CA VAL A 63 15.49 -1.81 30.68
C VAL A 63 15.49 -1.18 32.07
N GLY A 64 16.21 -0.07 32.25
CA GLY A 64 16.20 0.73 33.47
C GLY A 64 14.79 1.19 33.84
N ALA A 65 14.01 1.70 32.89
CA ALA A 65 12.63 2.14 33.11
C ALA A 65 11.74 0.99 33.61
N VAL A 66 11.85 -0.21 33.02
CA VAL A 66 11.15 -1.42 33.47
C VAL A 66 11.51 -1.76 34.93
N VAL A 67 12.80 -1.83 35.23
CA VAL A 67 13.29 -2.26 36.55
C VAL A 67 12.94 -1.24 37.63
N VAL A 68 13.06 0.07 37.34
CA VAL A 68 12.64 1.13 38.25
C VAL A 68 11.13 1.09 38.48
N ALA A 69 10.33 0.90 37.43
CA ALA A 69 8.88 0.77 37.55
C ALA A 69 8.49 -0.40 38.48
N LEU A 70 9.11 -1.56 38.30
CA LEU A 70 8.92 -2.73 39.17
C LEU A 70 9.39 -2.47 40.61
N ALA A 71 10.52 -1.77 40.77
CA ALA A 71 11.08 -1.44 42.08
C ALA A 71 10.12 -0.57 42.92
N LEU A 72 9.46 0.41 42.30
CA LEU A 72 8.50 1.31 42.97
C LEU A 72 7.36 0.54 43.65
N TYR A 73 6.94 -0.59 43.07
CA TYR A 73 5.84 -1.40 43.58
C TYR A 73 6.23 -2.84 43.94
N VAL A 74 7.52 -3.07 44.26
CA VAL A 74 8.09 -4.42 44.49
C VAL A 74 7.34 -5.24 45.56
N GLN A 75 6.70 -4.57 46.52
CA GLN A 75 5.95 -5.22 47.60
C GLN A 75 4.57 -5.73 47.17
N ASN A 76 4.07 -5.27 46.03
CA ASN A 76 2.71 -5.53 45.52
C ASN A 76 2.71 -6.09 44.09
N LEU A 77 3.85 -6.63 43.64
CA LEU A 77 3.92 -7.34 42.37
C LEU A 77 3.13 -8.64 42.46
N SER A 78 2.29 -8.87 41.47
CA SER A 78 1.55 -10.11 41.25
C SER A 78 1.47 -10.38 39.76
N PHE A 79 1.21 -11.64 39.38
CA PHE A 79 0.95 -11.96 37.97
C PHE A 79 -0.15 -11.07 37.38
N ARG A 80 -1.23 -10.82 38.12
CA ARG A 80 -2.38 -10.01 37.67
C ARG A 80 -2.05 -8.53 37.43
N THR A 81 -1.08 -7.96 38.16
CA THR A 81 -0.62 -6.58 37.94
C THR A 81 0.33 -6.46 36.76
N LEU A 82 0.99 -7.56 36.39
CA LEU A 82 2.03 -7.58 35.36
C LEU A 82 1.49 -8.08 34.01
N ALA A 83 0.55 -9.02 34.00
CA ALA A 83 0.17 -9.78 32.83
C ALA A 83 -0.28 -8.91 31.65
N ALA A 84 -1.18 -7.94 31.87
CA ALA A 84 -1.69 -7.11 30.79
C ALA A 84 -0.64 -6.11 30.25
N PRO A 85 0.07 -5.31 31.09
CA PRO A 85 1.19 -4.49 30.60
C PRO A 85 2.30 -5.31 29.94
N ALA A 86 2.63 -6.49 30.49
CA ALA A 86 3.65 -7.38 29.92
C ALA A 86 3.24 -7.93 28.56
N LEU A 87 1.98 -8.33 28.39
CA LEU A 87 1.47 -8.77 27.10
C LEU A 87 1.60 -7.68 26.04
N VAL A 88 1.23 -6.44 26.38
CA VAL A 88 1.38 -5.30 25.46
C VAL A 88 2.85 -5.01 25.16
N GLY A 89 3.71 -4.90 26.17
CA GLY A 89 5.14 -4.65 25.97
C GLY A 89 5.83 -5.73 25.13
N LEU A 90 5.56 -7.01 25.44
CA LEU A 90 6.07 -8.14 24.66
C LEU A 90 5.51 -8.15 23.24
N SER A 91 4.25 -7.80 23.04
CA SER A 91 3.67 -7.73 21.69
C SER A 91 4.40 -6.73 20.80
N TRP A 92 4.84 -5.60 21.34
CA TRP A 92 5.64 -4.61 20.61
C TRP A 92 7.08 -5.10 20.36
N ILE A 93 7.72 -5.71 21.35
CA ILE A 93 9.06 -6.31 21.17
C ILE A 93 9.06 -7.39 20.07
N ILE A 94 7.97 -8.15 19.93
CA ILE A 94 7.94 -9.34 19.08
C ILE A 94 7.30 -9.06 17.71
N THR A 95 6.14 -8.43 17.65
CA THR A 95 5.27 -8.45 16.45
C THR A 95 5.95 -7.84 15.23
N GLY A 96 6.24 -6.54 15.26
CA GLY A 96 6.86 -5.86 14.12
C GLY A 96 8.19 -6.50 13.71
N PRO A 97 9.14 -6.71 14.64
CA PRO A 97 10.44 -7.29 14.32
C PRO A 97 10.36 -8.70 13.72
N TYR A 98 9.51 -9.56 14.28
CA TYR A 98 9.34 -10.93 13.78
C TYR A 98 8.70 -10.93 12.39
N LEU A 99 7.60 -10.19 12.21
CA LEU A 99 6.87 -10.14 10.94
C LEU A 99 7.72 -9.52 9.84
N ALA A 100 8.45 -8.44 10.13
CA ALA A 100 9.39 -7.83 9.19
C ALA A 100 10.50 -8.80 8.81
N TYR A 101 11.10 -9.49 9.80
CA TYR A 101 12.18 -10.44 9.55
C TYR A 101 11.76 -11.60 8.64
N ILE A 102 10.68 -12.32 8.98
CA ILE A 102 10.24 -13.50 8.21
C ILE A 102 9.75 -13.14 6.81
N THR A 103 9.22 -11.93 6.63
CA THR A 103 8.77 -11.44 5.32
C THR A 103 9.96 -11.02 4.46
N LEU A 104 10.85 -10.19 5.01
CA LEU A 104 11.87 -9.48 4.23
C LEU A 104 13.15 -10.28 4.00
N ILE A 105 13.43 -11.31 4.82
CA ILE A 105 14.63 -12.14 4.65
C ILE A 105 14.67 -12.88 3.31
N ASN A 106 13.50 -13.19 2.74
CA ASN A 106 13.39 -13.84 1.43
C ASN A 106 13.44 -12.83 0.27
N GLY A 107 13.39 -11.52 0.54
CA GLY A 107 13.23 -10.45 -0.45
C GLY A 107 14.50 -9.68 -0.80
N ASN A 108 15.69 -10.31 -0.78
CA ASN A 108 16.99 -9.66 -1.01
C ASN A 108 17.32 -8.50 -0.05
N THR A 109 16.68 -8.43 1.13
CA THR A 109 16.93 -7.38 2.12
C THR A 109 18.30 -7.58 2.77
N VAL A 110 19.20 -6.63 2.55
CA VAL A 110 20.59 -6.69 3.07
C VAL A 110 20.71 -6.04 4.46
N TYR A 111 19.79 -5.14 4.81
CA TYR A 111 19.79 -4.40 6.07
C TYR A 111 18.38 -4.31 6.66
N LEU A 112 18.24 -4.67 7.94
CA LEU A 112 17.01 -4.55 8.72
C LEU A 112 17.38 -4.27 10.17
N ASN A 113 16.89 -3.17 10.75
CA ASN A 113 17.16 -2.81 12.14
C ASN A 113 15.85 -2.58 12.89
N ASN A 114 15.55 -3.49 13.82
CA ASN A 114 14.27 -3.53 14.54
C ASN A 114 14.35 -3.06 16.01
N ILE A 115 15.37 -2.28 16.36
CA ILE A 115 15.65 -1.95 17.76
C ILE A 115 14.59 -1.02 18.38
N TYR A 116 13.99 -0.14 17.58
CA TYR A 116 12.99 0.82 18.06
C TYR A 116 11.74 0.14 18.63
N ASP A 117 11.28 -0.94 18.02
CA ASP A 117 10.17 -1.77 18.50
C ASP A 117 10.47 -2.41 19.87
N ILE A 118 11.72 -2.85 20.08
CA ILE A 118 12.16 -3.41 21.36
C ILE A 118 12.15 -2.32 22.44
N TYR A 119 12.66 -1.13 22.14
CA TYR A 119 12.59 0.02 23.05
C TYR A 119 11.15 0.39 23.38
N ASN A 120 10.28 0.46 22.36
CA ASN A 120 8.87 0.76 22.53
C ASN A 120 8.20 -0.21 23.50
N GLY A 121 8.39 -1.52 23.33
CA GLY A 121 7.77 -2.48 24.23
C GLY A 121 8.24 -2.36 25.69
N LEU A 122 9.54 -2.06 25.91
CA LEU A 122 10.08 -1.84 27.25
C LEU A 122 9.51 -0.57 27.92
N PHE A 123 9.49 0.55 27.21
CA PHE A 123 8.94 1.81 27.74
C PHE A 123 7.42 1.76 27.90
N LEU A 124 6.69 1.18 26.95
CA LEU A 124 5.26 0.96 27.05
C LEU A 124 4.91 0.07 28.23
N PHE A 125 5.66 -1.01 28.48
CA PHE A 125 5.48 -1.81 29.69
C PHE A 125 5.60 -0.95 30.95
N ALA A 126 6.68 -0.18 31.08
CA ALA A 126 6.93 0.63 32.26
C ALA A 126 5.81 1.66 32.48
N VAL A 127 5.41 2.38 31.43
CA VAL A 127 4.33 3.37 31.47
C VAL A 127 2.99 2.72 31.81
N LEU A 128 2.58 1.69 31.09
CA LEU A 128 1.27 1.03 31.29
C LEU A 128 1.18 0.34 32.65
N PHE A 129 2.27 -0.23 33.15
CA PHE A 129 2.33 -0.78 34.49
C PHE A 129 2.13 0.32 35.54
N LEU A 130 2.87 1.43 35.46
CA LEU A 130 2.77 2.52 36.44
C LEU A 130 1.41 3.23 36.39
N LEU A 131 0.84 3.39 35.20
CA LEU A 131 -0.54 3.88 35.02
C LEU A 131 -1.56 2.91 35.62
N SER A 132 -1.39 1.59 35.44
CA SER A 132 -2.26 0.58 36.06
C SER A 132 -2.24 0.69 37.59
N MET A 133 -1.06 0.86 38.18
CA MET A 133 -0.91 1.00 39.64
C MET A 133 -1.52 2.30 40.15
N THR A 134 -1.32 3.41 39.43
CA THR A 134 -1.91 4.72 39.74
C THR A 134 -3.44 4.68 39.64
N ALA A 135 -3.97 4.12 38.56
CA ALA A 135 -5.41 3.97 38.34
C ALA A 135 -6.07 3.13 39.45
N LYS A 136 -5.40 2.09 39.97
CA LYS A 136 -5.91 1.29 41.09
C LYS A 136 -5.96 2.07 42.41
N GLN A 137 -5.10 3.08 42.55
CA GLN A 137 -5.03 3.88 43.76
C GLN A 137 -6.11 4.97 43.82
N PHE A 138 -6.44 5.57 42.67
CA PHE A 138 -7.31 6.75 42.60
C PHE A 138 -8.70 6.48 42.03
N LEU A 139 -8.89 5.41 41.24
CA LEU A 139 -10.19 5.12 40.61
C LEU A 139 -10.90 3.95 41.32
N PRO A 140 -12.24 3.93 41.32
CA PRO A 140 -13.02 2.76 41.70
C PRO A 140 -12.64 1.53 40.87
N ARG A 141 -12.69 0.34 41.47
CA ARG A 141 -12.19 -0.91 40.89
C ARG A 141 -12.68 -1.18 39.46
N VAL A 142 -13.98 -1.00 39.20
CA VAL A 142 -14.59 -1.20 37.89
C VAL A 142 -14.12 -0.14 36.89
N ILE A 143 -14.16 1.14 37.28
CA ILE A 143 -13.76 2.26 36.41
C ILE A 143 -12.28 2.14 36.04
N SER A 144 -11.43 1.80 37.02
CA SER A 144 -10.01 1.53 36.81
C SER A 144 -9.77 0.43 35.77
N ALA A 145 -10.55 -0.66 35.84
CA ALA A 145 -10.48 -1.76 34.89
C ALA A 145 -10.95 -1.35 33.49
N LEU A 146 -12.05 -0.61 33.37
CA LEU A 146 -12.54 -0.10 32.09
C LEU A 146 -11.53 0.84 31.41
N VAL A 147 -11.03 1.83 32.15
CA VAL A 147 -10.06 2.81 31.63
C VAL A 147 -8.78 2.13 31.17
N MET A 148 -8.20 1.25 32.00
CA MET A 148 -6.98 0.55 31.62
C MET A 148 -7.22 -0.44 30.48
N THR A 149 -8.38 -1.09 30.41
CA THR A 149 -8.72 -1.97 29.28
C THR A 149 -8.78 -1.18 27.98
N GLY A 150 -9.45 -0.02 27.97
CA GLY A 150 -9.50 0.86 26.79
C GLY A 150 -8.11 1.32 26.35
N LEU A 151 -7.26 1.74 27.29
CA LEU A 151 -5.89 2.15 27.00
C LEU A 151 -5.04 1.00 26.44
N LEU A 152 -5.10 -0.18 27.05
CA LEU A 152 -4.37 -1.36 26.59
C LEU A 152 -4.83 -1.82 25.20
N LEU A 153 -6.14 -1.76 24.93
CA LEU A 153 -6.69 -2.05 23.60
C LEU A 153 -6.18 -1.07 22.54
N LEU A 154 -6.16 0.23 22.85
CA LEU A 154 -5.65 1.24 21.93
C LEU A 154 -4.18 0.98 21.56
N VAL A 155 -3.35 0.66 22.54
CA VAL A 155 -1.91 0.43 22.32
C VAL A 155 -1.64 -0.91 21.61
N VAL A 156 -2.43 -1.96 21.89
CA VAL A 156 -2.25 -3.28 21.25
C VAL A 156 -2.87 -3.35 19.86
N ALA A 157 -3.80 -2.45 19.52
CA ALA A 157 -4.50 -2.44 18.23
C ALA A 157 -3.54 -2.43 17.04
N VAL A 158 -2.43 -1.68 17.13
CA VAL A 158 -1.38 -1.63 16.09
C VAL A 158 -0.77 -3.01 15.84
N ASN A 159 -0.54 -3.81 16.89
CA ASN A 159 0.02 -5.16 16.76
C ASN A 159 -1.04 -6.16 16.29
N VAL A 160 -2.28 -6.03 16.75
CA VAL A 160 -3.40 -6.86 16.27
C VAL A 160 -3.63 -6.64 14.79
N MET A 161 -3.58 -5.39 14.32
CA MET A 161 -3.68 -5.04 12.90
C MET A 161 -2.58 -5.72 12.08
N GLN A 162 -1.33 -5.72 12.55
CA GLN A 162 -0.23 -6.39 11.85
C GLN A 162 -0.41 -7.91 11.77
N TRP A 163 -0.85 -8.56 12.86
CA TRP A 163 -1.12 -10.00 12.83
C TRP A 163 -2.31 -10.35 11.95
N ALA A 164 -3.36 -9.52 11.96
CA ALA A 164 -4.50 -9.68 11.06
C ALA A 164 -4.04 -9.56 9.61
N TYR A 165 -3.28 -8.52 9.28
CA TYR A 165 -2.71 -8.32 7.94
C TYR A 165 -1.83 -9.51 7.53
N TYR A 166 -0.91 -9.95 8.38
CA TYR A 166 -0.05 -11.11 8.09
C TYR A 166 -0.84 -12.41 7.92
N SER A 167 -1.91 -12.62 8.70
CA SER A 167 -2.74 -13.82 8.56
C SER A 167 -3.45 -13.89 7.20
N LEU A 168 -3.75 -12.73 6.61
CA LEU A 168 -4.43 -12.61 5.32
C LEU A 168 -3.44 -12.71 4.16
N TYR A 169 -2.27 -12.06 4.29
CA TYR A 169 -1.35 -11.81 3.16
C TYR A 169 0.01 -12.51 3.28
N GLN A 170 0.25 -13.22 4.38
CA GLN A 170 1.53 -13.91 4.66
C GLN A 170 2.76 -12.99 4.52
N SER A 171 2.55 -11.69 4.77
CA SER A 171 3.54 -10.63 4.64
C SER A 171 3.30 -9.56 5.69
N CYS A 172 4.37 -8.88 6.13
CA CYS A 172 4.27 -7.68 6.93
C CYS A 172 3.73 -6.50 6.10
N ILE A 173 3.15 -5.50 6.76
CA ILE A 173 2.64 -4.29 6.10
C ILE A 173 3.82 -3.56 5.41
N THR A 174 3.86 -3.60 4.08
CA THR A 174 4.81 -2.82 3.28
C THR A 174 4.24 -1.44 2.95
N THR A 175 5.02 -0.60 2.25
CA THR A 175 4.53 0.66 1.67
C THR A 175 3.29 0.43 0.81
N SER A 176 3.23 -0.68 0.07
CA SER A 176 2.09 -1.04 -0.74
C SER A 176 0.84 -1.32 0.10
N GLY A 177 0.96 -2.16 1.12
CA GLY A 177 -0.13 -2.44 2.06
C GLY A 177 -0.63 -1.18 2.78
N SER A 178 0.30 -0.30 3.16
CA SER A 178 -0.02 1.01 3.75
C SER A 178 -0.78 1.91 2.77
N LEU A 179 -0.35 1.96 1.51
CA LEU A 179 -1.00 2.78 0.47
C LEU A 179 -2.44 2.34 0.25
N ILE A 180 -2.70 1.03 0.16
CA ILE A 180 -4.07 0.48 0.09
C ILE A 180 -4.89 0.97 1.28
N ILE A 181 -4.36 0.87 2.51
CA ILE A 181 -5.09 1.31 3.72
C ILE A 181 -5.41 2.81 3.67
N PHE A 182 -4.50 3.67 3.21
CA PHE A 182 -4.76 5.10 3.05
C PHE A 182 -5.78 5.41 1.94
N GLN A 183 -5.85 4.56 0.92
CA GLN A 183 -6.71 4.73 -0.24
C GLN A 183 -8.08 4.05 -0.10
N THR A 184 -8.22 3.15 0.88
CA THR A 184 -9.45 2.41 1.09
C THR A 184 -10.56 3.33 1.60
N GLY A 185 -11.63 3.48 0.81
CA GLY A 185 -12.84 4.19 1.21
C GLY A 185 -13.82 3.33 2.04
N PRO A 186 -14.91 3.90 2.58
CA PRO A 186 -15.94 3.14 3.29
C PRO A 186 -16.58 2.04 2.44
N ALA A 187 -16.79 2.28 1.14
CA ALA A 187 -17.33 1.30 0.21
C ALA A 187 -16.38 0.10 0.03
N GLU A 188 -15.10 0.36 -0.21
CA GLU A 188 -14.09 -0.68 -0.36
C GLU A 188 -13.87 -1.47 0.96
N THR A 189 -13.94 -0.78 2.11
CA THR A 189 -13.91 -1.44 3.43
C THR A 189 -15.09 -2.41 3.58
N LEU A 190 -16.28 -2.03 3.14
CA LEU A 190 -17.47 -2.88 3.21
C LEU A 190 -17.37 -4.08 2.26
N GLU A 191 -16.92 -3.87 1.03
CA GLU A 191 -16.63 -4.94 0.07
C GLU A 191 -15.60 -5.92 0.65
N TYR A 192 -14.53 -5.40 1.24
CA TYR A 192 -13.51 -6.21 1.90
C TYR A 192 -14.10 -7.05 3.03
N LEU A 193 -14.92 -6.47 3.91
CA LEU A 193 -15.58 -7.22 4.99
C LEU A 193 -16.50 -8.33 4.46
N HIS A 194 -17.21 -8.09 3.36
CA HIS A 194 -18.01 -9.12 2.71
C HIS A 194 -17.17 -10.26 2.14
N SER A 195 -15.98 -9.95 1.60
CA SER A 195 -15.05 -10.95 1.04
C SER A 195 -14.48 -11.92 2.09
N LEU A 196 -14.38 -11.52 3.37
CA LEU A 196 -13.78 -12.34 4.43
C LEU A 196 -14.64 -13.55 4.86
N GLY A 197 -15.94 -13.54 4.54
CA GLY A 197 -16.89 -14.58 4.93
C GLY A 197 -17.27 -14.55 6.42
N ALA A 198 -18.49 -15.02 6.73
CA ALA A 198 -19.07 -14.91 8.07
C ALA A 198 -18.26 -15.61 9.18
N GLY A 199 -17.57 -16.70 8.85
CA GLY A 199 -16.74 -17.44 9.81
C GLY A 199 -15.55 -16.62 10.35
N MET A 200 -14.83 -15.91 9.47
CA MET A 200 -13.71 -15.05 9.90
C MET A 200 -14.19 -13.85 10.72
N ILE A 201 -15.35 -13.27 10.37
CA ILE A 201 -15.94 -12.17 11.14
C ILE A 201 -16.26 -12.63 12.57
N ILE A 202 -16.96 -13.76 12.71
CA ILE A 202 -17.30 -14.32 14.03
C ILE A 202 -16.03 -14.66 14.83
N GLY A 203 -15.04 -15.26 14.18
CA GLY A 203 -13.75 -15.59 14.80
C GLY A 203 -13.03 -14.34 15.33
N THR A 204 -12.97 -13.28 14.54
CA THR A 204 -12.37 -11.99 14.92
C THR A 204 -13.11 -11.34 16.09
N MET A 205 -14.45 -11.32 16.05
CA MET A 205 -15.25 -10.79 17.18
C MET A 205 -15.03 -11.58 18.47
N PHE A 206 -14.92 -12.91 18.36
CA PHE A 206 -14.65 -13.78 19.51
C PHE A 206 -13.24 -13.54 20.09
N LEU A 207 -12.22 -13.42 19.24
CA LEU A 207 -10.86 -13.09 19.66
C LEU A 207 -10.81 -11.73 20.37
N LEU A 208 -11.47 -10.71 19.82
CA LEU A 208 -11.57 -9.39 20.44
C LEU A 208 -12.23 -9.47 21.82
N PHE A 209 -13.31 -10.24 21.96
CA PHE A 209 -13.95 -10.49 23.24
C PHE A 209 -12.99 -11.13 24.27
N LEU A 210 -12.20 -12.11 23.87
CA LEU A 210 -11.21 -12.76 24.74
C LEU A 210 -10.12 -11.77 25.21
N ILE A 211 -9.62 -10.91 24.32
CA ILE A 211 -8.62 -9.89 24.65
C ILE A 211 -9.21 -8.89 25.67
N ILE A 212 -10.43 -8.41 25.42
CA ILE A 212 -11.14 -7.50 26.33
C ILE A 212 -11.34 -8.17 27.71
N ALA A 213 -11.83 -9.41 27.72
CA ALA A 213 -12.08 -10.16 28.95
C ALA A 213 -10.77 -10.40 29.74
N PHE A 214 -9.66 -10.67 29.06
CA PHE A 214 -8.35 -10.83 29.68
C PHE A 214 -7.85 -9.54 30.31
N PHE A 215 -7.85 -8.42 29.59
CA PHE A 215 -7.41 -7.12 30.12
C PHE A 215 -8.29 -6.64 31.27
N PHE A 216 -9.61 -6.72 31.10
CA PHE A 216 -10.54 -6.35 32.15
C PHE A 216 -10.39 -7.26 33.36
N GLY A 217 -10.37 -8.58 33.15
CA GLY A 217 -10.30 -9.57 34.22
C GLY A 217 -9.01 -9.50 35.03
N THR A 218 -7.86 -9.36 34.37
CA THR A 218 -6.56 -9.25 35.06
C THR A 218 -6.47 -7.97 35.90
N HIS A 219 -6.90 -6.83 35.36
CA HIS A 219 -6.88 -5.57 36.10
C HIS A 219 -7.94 -5.54 37.21
N TYR A 220 -9.16 -6.00 36.92
CA TYR A 220 -10.25 -6.07 37.89
C TYR A 220 -9.89 -6.98 39.05
N THR A 221 -9.32 -8.16 38.81
CA THR A 221 -9.02 -9.14 39.87
C THR A 221 -7.67 -8.92 40.58
N ALA A 222 -6.87 -7.95 40.14
CA ALA A 222 -5.60 -7.62 40.78
C ALA A 222 -5.79 -7.16 42.25
N PRO A 223 -4.83 -7.45 43.14
CA PRO A 223 -4.89 -7.03 44.54
C PRO A 223 -4.97 -5.50 44.67
N SER A 224 -5.77 -5.02 45.62
CA SER A 224 -5.85 -3.60 45.95
C SER A 224 -4.56 -3.11 46.60
N LEU A 225 -4.16 -1.89 46.28
CA LEU A 225 -3.00 -1.26 46.90
C LEU A 225 -3.32 -0.72 48.31
N PRO A 226 -2.34 -0.69 49.22
CA PRO A 226 -2.51 -0.07 50.53
C PRO A 226 -2.91 1.41 50.41
N LYS A 227 -3.82 1.87 51.26
CA LYS A 227 -4.27 3.29 51.29
C LYS A 227 -3.37 4.20 52.13
N THR A 228 -2.09 3.89 52.26
CA THR A 228 -1.12 4.68 53.06
C THR A 228 -0.59 5.88 52.28
N THR A 229 0.04 6.84 52.97
CA THR A 229 0.63 8.04 52.35
C THR A 229 1.66 7.71 51.27
N VAL A 230 2.45 6.64 51.46
CA VAL A 230 3.46 6.20 50.49
C VAL A 230 2.79 5.83 49.16
N TYR A 231 1.77 4.97 49.19
CA TYR A 231 1.08 4.51 47.98
C TYR A 231 0.14 5.57 47.39
N LYS A 232 -0.46 6.45 48.21
CA LYS A 232 -1.35 7.52 47.74
C LYS A 232 -0.64 8.76 47.21
N LYS A 233 0.58 9.06 47.64
CA LYS A 233 1.27 10.32 47.27
C LYS A 233 2.67 10.08 46.71
N ILE A 234 3.52 9.35 47.43
CA ILE A 234 4.94 9.24 47.09
C ILE A 234 5.14 8.38 45.84
N LEU A 235 4.59 7.16 45.79
CA LEU A 235 4.78 6.26 44.64
C LEU A 235 4.20 6.83 43.35
N PRO A 236 2.99 7.44 43.31
CA PRO A 236 2.51 8.11 42.11
C PRO A 236 3.42 9.26 41.64
N LEU A 237 3.94 10.09 42.56
CA LEU A 237 4.88 11.17 42.22
C LEU A 237 6.20 10.61 41.64
N LEU A 238 6.75 9.55 42.24
CA LEU A 238 7.93 8.88 41.70
C LEU A 238 7.65 8.17 40.38
N SER A 239 6.41 7.67 40.19
CA SER A 239 5.98 7.07 38.93
C SER A 239 6.00 8.11 37.80
N LEU A 240 5.64 9.37 38.07
CA LEU A 240 5.71 10.44 37.08
C LEU A 240 7.14 10.72 36.59
N LEU A 241 8.15 10.53 37.45
CA LEU A 241 9.56 10.67 37.05
C LEU A 241 10.00 9.61 36.03
N VAL A 242 9.27 8.50 35.92
CA VAL A 242 9.48 7.49 34.87
C VAL A 242 8.51 7.73 33.71
N ILE A 243 7.22 7.94 34.00
CA ILE A 243 6.17 8.08 32.98
C ILE A 243 6.46 9.26 32.05
N VAL A 244 6.74 10.46 32.58
CA VAL A 244 6.88 11.68 31.77
C VAL A 244 8.03 11.57 30.75
N PRO A 245 9.28 11.25 31.14
CA PRO A 245 10.35 11.10 30.15
C PRO A 245 10.12 9.90 29.23
N SER A 246 9.53 8.80 29.72
CA SER A 246 9.23 7.63 28.86
C SER A 246 8.20 7.98 27.78
N VAL A 247 7.13 8.70 28.13
CA VAL A 247 6.11 9.14 27.17
C VAL A 247 6.70 10.13 26.16
N TRP A 248 7.57 11.04 26.61
CA TRP A 248 8.25 11.97 25.70
C TRP A 248 9.14 11.22 24.70
N ILE A 249 9.99 10.30 25.15
CA ILE A 249 10.85 9.50 24.27
C ILE A 249 10.02 8.60 23.33
N LEU A 250 8.93 7.99 23.83
CA LEU A 250 8.01 7.19 23.02
C LEU A 250 7.43 8.02 21.87
N TYR A 251 6.99 9.25 22.14
CA TYR A 251 6.38 10.13 21.14
C TYR A 251 7.39 10.71 20.15
N ASP A 252 8.51 11.25 20.64
CA ASP A 252 9.46 12.04 19.85
C ASP A 252 10.34 11.16 18.95
N GLU A 253 10.80 10.03 19.47
CA GLU A 253 11.85 9.24 18.83
C GLU A 253 11.39 7.81 18.50
N LEU A 254 10.74 7.10 19.44
CA LEU A 254 10.59 5.64 19.29
C LEU A 254 9.41 5.22 18.41
N LEU A 255 8.19 5.72 18.67
CA LEU A 255 7.00 5.37 17.89
C LEU A 255 7.16 5.75 16.41
N PRO A 256 7.61 6.96 16.04
CA PRO A 256 7.77 7.34 14.62
C PRO A 256 8.75 6.46 13.85
N ASN A 257 9.72 5.84 14.52
CA ASN A 257 10.76 5.01 13.93
C ASN A 257 10.52 3.51 14.07
N SER A 258 9.39 3.09 14.65
CA SER A 258 9.05 1.67 14.82
C SER A 258 8.13 1.14 13.73
N PHE A 259 8.17 -0.16 13.52
CA PHE A 259 7.27 -0.82 12.58
C PHE A 259 5.86 -0.96 13.19
N PRO A 260 4.76 -0.75 12.42
CA PRO A 260 4.67 -0.28 11.04
C PRO A 260 4.48 1.25 10.96
N VAL A 261 4.57 1.97 12.09
CA VAL A 261 4.30 3.41 12.18
C VAL A 261 5.15 4.19 11.19
N ARG A 262 6.44 3.86 11.08
CA ARG A 262 7.35 4.47 10.10
C ARG A 262 6.83 4.32 8.66
N THR A 263 6.37 3.13 8.29
CA THR A 263 5.80 2.84 6.97
C THR A 263 4.57 3.69 6.67
N PHE A 264 3.68 3.89 7.65
CA PHE A 264 2.51 4.75 7.49
C PHE A 264 2.91 6.24 7.34
N LEU A 265 3.90 6.70 8.11
CA LEU A 265 4.42 8.07 7.98
C LEU A 265 5.06 8.30 6.60
N ASP A 266 5.90 7.37 6.13
CA ASP A 266 6.54 7.47 4.82
C ASP A 266 5.49 7.49 3.68
N THR A 267 4.39 6.75 3.83
CA THR A 267 3.26 6.74 2.87
C THR A 267 2.48 8.05 2.91
N HIS A 268 2.23 8.59 4.11
CA HIS A 268 1.58 9.89 4.27
C HIS A 268 2.42 11.01 3.63
N ASP A 269 3.73 11.03 3.89
CA ASP A 269 4.66 12.00 3.30
C ASP A 269 4.70 11.89 1.76
N TYR A 270 4.59 10.67 1.21
CA TYR A 270 4.47 10.47 -0.23
C TYR A 270 3.20 11.10 -0.79
N LEU A 271 2.03 10.89 -0.15
CA LEU A 271 0.76 11.47 -0.59
C LEU A 271 0.77 13.01 -0.46
N GLU A 272 1.37 13.55 0.59
CA GLU A 272 1.55 15.01 0.73
C GLU A 272 2.47 15.59 -0.34
N ARG A 273 3.57 14.91 -0.68
CA ARG A 273 4.44 15.32 -1.80
C ARG A 273 3.71 15.26 -3.14
N ALA A 274 2.82 14.28 -3.36
CA ALA A 274 2.06 14.18 -4.60
C ALA A 274 1.17 15.42 -4.82
N LYS A 275 0.59 16.00 -3.76
CA LYS A 275 -0.22 17.23 -3.83
C LYS A 275 0.53 18.44 -4.39
N LEU A 276 1.85 18.49 -4.20
CA LEU A 276 2.71 19.52 -4.80
C LEU A 276 2.66 19.52 -6.33
N TYR A 277 2.19 18.42 -6.97
CA TYR A 277 1.93 18.41 -8.40
C TYR A 277 0.97 19.52 -8.81
N ALA A 278 -0.16 19.68 -8.11
CA ALA A 278 -1.14 20.71 -8.43
C ALA A 278 -0.61 22.12 -8.16
N GLU A 279 0.17 22.29 -7.10
CA GLU A 279 0.80 23.59 -6.76
C GLU A 279 1.80 24.03 -7.83
N ASN A 280 2.60 23.10 -8.34
CA ASN A 280 3.64 23.38 -9.32
C ASN A 280 3.17 23.25 -10.78
N HIS A 281 1.94 22.80 -11.01
CA HIS A 281 1.44 22.43 -12.34
C HIS A 281 1.47 23.62 -13.31
N ASP A 282 0.88 24.76 -12.93
CA ASP A 282 0.66 25.87 -13.86
C ASP A 282 1.98 26.46 -14.39
N ASP A 283 2.98 26.58 -13.52
CA ASP A 283 4.31 27.06 -13.91
C ASP A 283 5.02 26.08 -14.85
N LYS A 284 4.96 24.77 -14.56
CA LYS A 284 5.50 23.72 -15.44
C LYS A 284 4.81 23.71 -16.79
N TYR A 285 3.48 23.76 -16.81
CA TYR A 285 2.69 23.79 -18.03
C TYR A 285 2.98 25.04 -18.86
N ALA A 286 3.11 26.20 -18.22
CA ALA A 286 3.48 27.44 -18.91
C ALA A 286 4.88 27.34 -19.55
N ALA A 287 5.85 26.76 -18.84
CA ALA A 287 7.22 26.59 -19.31
C ALA A 287 7.40 25.47 -20.36
N LEU A 288 6.45 24.52 -20.45
CA LEU A 288 6.52 23.38 -21.35
C LEU A 288 6.60 23.81 -22.82
N GLN A 289 7.68 23.39 -23.48
CA GLN A 289 7.91 23.52 -24.91
C GLN A 289 7.58 22.19 -25.58
N ALA A 290 6.45 22.12 -26.27
CA ALA A 290 6.02 20.92 -26.97
C ALA A 290 5.25 21.31 -28.23
N VAL A 291 5.55 20.64 -29.34
CA VAL A 291 4.90 20.87 -30.65
C VAL A 291 4.52 19.53 -31.25
N GLN A 292 3.32 19.45 -31.82
CA GLN A 292 2.88 18.29 -32.59
C GLN A 292 3.44 18.35 -34.01
N LEU A 293 4.15 17.30 -34.43
CA LEU A 293 4.56 17.12 -35.82
C LEU A 293 3.42 16.45 -36.60
N ASN A 294 3.30 16.82 -37.89
CA ASN A 294 2.26 16.30 -38.81
C ASN A 294 0.82 16.29 -38.25
N PRO A 295 0.33 17.41 -37.66
CA PRO A 295 -1.01 17.47 -37.11
C PRO A 295 -2.07 17.25 -38.19
N ARG A 296 -3.18 16.61 -37.83
CA ARG A 296 -4.34 16.52 -38.71
C ARG A 296 -4.95 17.90 -38.98
N LEU A 297 -5.27 18.17 -40.24
CA LEU A 297 -5.94 19.42 -40.65
C LEU A 297 -7.46 19.24 -40.53
N GLY A 298 -8.00 19.43 -39.34
CA GLY A 298 -9.44 19.34 -39.06
C GLY A 298 -9.75 18.61 -37.75
N PRO A 299 -11.05 18.40 -37.44
CA PRO A 299 -11.46 17.67 -36.25
C PRO A 299 -10.95 16.23 -36.26
N ASN A 300 -10.52 15.76 -35.09
CA ASN A 300 -9.99 14.42 -34.90
C ASN A 300 -10.02 14.05 -33.42
N THR A 301 -10.11 12.76 -33.11
CA THR A 301 -10.13 12.30 -31.71
C THR A 301 -9.06 11.25 -31.48
N VAL A 302 -8.25 11.44 -30.43
CA VAL A 302 -7.35 10.43 -29.88
C VAL A 302 -7.94 9.94 -28.57
N ILE A 303 -8.08 8.63 -28.40
CA ILE A 303 -8.63 8.02 -27.18
C ILE A 303 -7.55 7.18 -26.49
N VAL A 304 -7.40 7.38 -25.18
CA VAL A 304 -6.64 6.50 -24.30
C VAL A 304 -7.61 5.86 -23.31
N VAL A 305 -7.75 4.54 -23.36
CA VAL A 305 -8.54 3.78 -22.40
C VAL A 305 -7.60 3.11 -21.41
N ILE A 306 -7.73 3.49 -20.14
CA ILE A 306 -6.97 2.94 -19.01
C ILE A 306 -7.83 1.85 -18.37
N GLY A 307 -7.44 0.59 -18.62
CA GLY A 307 -8.00 -0.60 -18.02
C GLY A 307 -7.60 -0.78 -16.56
N GLU A 308 -8.32 -1.65 -15.87
CA GLU A 308 -8.13 -1.95 -14.45
C GLU A 308 -8.06 -3.46 -14.23
N SER A 309 -6.98 -3.94 -13.59
CA SER A 309 -6.84 -5.32 -13.11
C SER A 309 -6.99 -6.44 -14.18
N GLU A 310 -6.91 -6.14 -15.48
CA GLU A 310 -7.01 -7.12 -16.58
C GLU A 310 -5.64 -7.76 -16.92
N THR A 311 -5.56 -9.10 -16.89
CA THR A 311 -4.36 -9.85 -17.30
C THR A 311 -4.55 -10.46 -18.68
N ARG A 312 -3.59 -10.21 -19.58
CA ARG A 312 -3.57 -10.86 -20.90
C ARG A 312 -3.45 -12.38 -20.81
N THR A 313 -2.94 -12.89 -19.67
CA THR A 313 -2.74 -14.33 -19.45
C THR A 313 -4.05 -15.11 -19.58
N LEU A 314 -5.17 -14.46 -19.24
CA LEU A 314 -6.51 -15.03 -19.24
C LEU A 314 -7.39 -14.51 -20.38
N MET A 315 -6.84 -13.77 -21.34
CA MET A 315 -7.60 -13.26 -22.50
C MET A 315 -7.43 -14.17 -23.71
N ASN A 316 -8.53 -14.62 -24.32
CA ASN A 316 -8.48 -15.48 -25.52
C ASN A 316 -7.63 -14.87 -26.67
N ALA A 317 -7.73 -13.56 -26.87
CA ALA A 317 -6.99 -12.83 -27.90
C ALA A 317 -5.46 -13.04 -27.81
N TYR A 318 -4.94 -13.27 -26.59
CA TYR A 318 -3.53 -13.50 -26.27
C TYR A 318 -3.19 -14.96 -25.98
N ASN A 319 -4.11 -15.69 -25.37
CA ASN A 319 -3.96 -17.08 -24.96
C ASN A 319 -5.14 -17.91 -25.49
N PRO A 320 -4.98 -18.67 -26.58
CA PRO A 320 -6.04 -19.49 -27.15
C PRO A 320 -6.63 -20.56 -26.23
N SER A 321 -5.97 -20.85 -25.09
CA SER A 321 -6.47 -21.80 -24.08
C SER A 321 -7.48 -21.17 -23.12
N ALA A 322 -7.54 -19.83 -23.04
CA ALA A 322 -8.55 -19.13 -22.25
C ALA A 322 -9.93 -19.25 -22.90
N PRO A 323 -11.02 -19.16 -22.13
CA PRO A 323 -12.39 -19.13 -22.67
C PRO A 323 -12.56 -17.98 -23.68
N ASP A 324 -13.53 -18.10 -24.60
CA ASP A 324 -13.85 -17.05 -25.60
C ASP A 324 -14.49 -15.81 -24.95
N ASN A 325 -13.65 -15.08 -24.22
CA ASN A 325 -13.94 -13.90 -23.40
C ASN A 325 -13.47 -12.59 -24.04
N THR A 326 -12.88 -12.64 -25.24
CA THR A 326 -12.46 -11.45 -26.01
C THR A 326 -12.86 -11.56 -27.48
N PRO A 327 -14.15 -11.77 -27.80
CA PRO A 327 -14.60 -12.00 -29.17
C PRO A 327 -14.35 -10.82 -30.10
N TRP A 328 -14.52 -9.57 -29.65
CA TRP A 328 -14.27 -8.39 -30.49
C TRP A 328 -12.78 -8.24 -30.78
N LEU A 329 -11.92 -8.24 -29.75
CA LEU A 329 -10.48 -8.11 -29.92
C LEU A 329 -9.91 -9.24 -30.80
N SER A 330 -10.39 -10.48 -30.61
CA SER A 330 -10.00 -11.62 -31.44
C SER A 330 -10.40 -11.45 -32.92
N ALA A 331 -11.51 -10.77 -33.20
CA ALA A 331 -11.95 -10.50 -34.56
C ALA A 331 -11.14 -9.39 -35.26
N VAL A 332 -10.63 -8.41 -34.51
CA VAL A 332 -9.95 -7.23 -35.08
C VAL A 332 -8.42 -7.26 -34.96
N LYS A 333 -7.82 -8.16 -34.15
CA LYS A 333 -6.36 -8.14 -33.90
C LYS A 333 -5.47 -8.34 -35.13
N GLU A 334 -5.99 -8.96 -36.19
CA GLU A 334 -5.28 -9.18 -37.46
C GLU A 334 -5.50 -8.03 -38.48
N ASP A 335 -6.35 -7.06 -38.17
CA ASP A 335 -6.60 -5.92 -39.03
C ASP A 335 -5.34 -5.03 -39.13
N PRO A 336 -4.98 -4.53 -40.33
CA PRO A 336 -3.77 -3.74 -40.53
C PRO A 336 -3.74 -2.43 -39.72
N HIS A 337 -4.87 -1.91 -39.26
CA HIS A 337 -4.97 -0.74 -38.40
C HIS A 337 -4.67 -1.04 -36.92
N PHE A 338 -4.80 -2.30 -36.48
CA PHE A 338 -4.62 -2.72 -35.09
C PHE A 338 -3.21 -3.26 -34.83
N THR A 339 -2.56 -2.82 -33.75
CA THR A 339 -1.31 -3.41 -33.27
C THR A 339 -1.52 -3.98 -31.88
N LEU A 340 -1.53 -5.32 -31.77
CA LEU A 340 -1.62 -6.03 -30.50
C LEU A 340 -0.21 -6.24 -29.92
N PHE A 341 0.07 -5.68 -28.74
CA PHE A 341 1.38 -5.82 -28.10
C PHE A 341 1.42 -7.03 -27.17
N THR A 342 2.27 -8.01 -27.47
CA THR A 342 2.27 -9.34 -26.83
C THR A 342 3.28 -9.51 -25.72
N ASN A 343 4.09 -8.49 -25.37
CA ASN A 343 5.12 -8.54 -24.32
C ASN A 343 5.09 -7.31 -23.38
N VAL A 344 3.90 -6.81 -23.07
CA VAL A 344 3.68 -5.72 -22.12
C VAL A 344 3.49 -6.20 -20.70
N TYR A 345 4.17 -5.51 -19.78
CA TYR A 345 4.15 -5.74 -18.35
C TYR A 345 3.75 -4.47 -17.60
N SER A 346 3.16 -4.64 -16.44
CA SER A 346 2.99 -3.57 -15.49
C SER A 346 4.25 -3.38 -14.65
N CYS A 347 4.60 -2.13 -14.39
CA CYS A 347 5.73 -1.77 -13.53
C CYS A 347 5.47 -2.12 -12.04
N VAL A 348 4.20 -2.20 -11.64
CA VAL A 348 3.72 -2.52 -10.28
C VAL A 348 2.31 -3.15 -10.38
N TRP A 349 1.81 -3.86 -9.37
CA TRP A 349 0.46 -4.45 -9.38
C TRP A 349 -0.57 -3.60 -8.61
N TYR A 350 -0.46 -2.28 -8.74
CA TYR A 350 -1.33 -1.30 -8.07
C TYR A 350 -1.59 -0.08 -8.94
N THR A 351 -2.86 0.32 -9.03
CA THR A 351 -3.32 1.44 -9.84
C THR A 351 -2.54 2.72 -9.60
N VAL A 352 -2.37 3.16 -8.35
CA VAL A 352 -1.76 4.48 -8.06
C VAL A 352 -0.28 4.56 -8.46
N PRO A 353 0.61 3.67 -8.00
CA PRO A 353 2.01 3.68 -8.45
C PRO A 353 2.14 3.50 -9.97
N VAL A 354 1.31 2.66 -10.60
CA VAL A 354 1.36 2.49 -12.06
C VAL A 354 1.00 3.79 -12.77
N LEU A 355 -0.17 4.36 -12.46
CA LEU A 355 -0.69 5.50 -13.20
C LEU A 355 0.03 6.82 -12.86
N GLU A 356 0.68 6.92 -11.69
CA GLU A 356 1.65 7.99 -11.41
C GLU A 356 2.73 8.04 -12.50
N HIS A 357 3.25 6.88 -12.89
CA HIS A 357 4.32 6.78 -13.87
C HIS A 357 3.79 6.73 -15.31
N ALA A 358 2.82 5.87 -15.60
CA ALA A 358 2.27 5.68 -16.95
C ALA A 358 1.71 6.97 -17.58
N LEU A 359 1.27 7.93 -16.76
CA LEU A 359 0.64 9.16 -17.20
C LEU A 359 1.58 10.37 -17.19
N THR A 360 2.84 10.22 -16.76
CA THR A 360 3.79 11.34 -16.62
C THR A 360 5.20 10.99 -17.08
N GLU A 361 6.09 11.99 -17.16
CA GLU A 361 7.53 11.77 -17.42
C GLU A 361 8.23 10.90 -16.36
N SER A 362 7.63 10.65 -15.20
CA SER A 362 8.26 9.86 -14.15
C SER A 362 8.19 8.37 -14.48
N ASN A 363 9.30 7.65 -14.42
CA ASN A 363 9.32 6.20 -14.58
C ASN A 363 10.44 5.56 -13.74
N PHE A 364 10.49 4.23 -13.67
CA PHE A 364 11.49 3.55 -12.83
C PHE A 364 12.91 3.52 -13.42
N TYR A 365 13.12 4.15 -14.59
CA TYR A 365 14.40 4.23 -15.28
C TYR A 365 15.01 5.64 -15.21
N ASN A 366 14.30 6.61 -14.62
CA ASN A 366 14.77 7.96 -14.41
C ASN A 366 14.62 8.38 -12.93
N THR A 367 15.05 9.60 -12.60
CA THR A 367 14.97 10.14 -11.24
C THR A 367 13.92 11.26 -11.12
N LYS A 368 13.00 11.35 -12.08
CA LYS A 368 12.00 12.40 -12.15
C LYS A 368 10.90 12.11 -11.13
N GLN A 369 10.61 13.08 -10.26
CA GLN A 369 9.53 12.95 -9.29
C GLN A 369 8.19 13.34 -9.92
N PHE A 370 7.11 12.66 -9.54
CA PHE A 370 5.76 12.93 -10.05
C PHE A 370 5.36 14.41 -9.97
N ASN A 371 5.56 15.05 -8.82
CA ASN A 371 5.23 16.46 -8.60
C ASN A 371 6.04 17.43 -9.48
N GLU A 372 7.11 16.99 -10.13
CA GLU A 372 7.93 17.76 -11.08
C GLU A 372 7.68 17.38 -12.55
N SER A 373 6.88 16.36 -12.81
CA SER A 373 6.63 15.82 -14.15
C SER A 373 5.54 16.57 -14.92
N ILE A 374 5.64 16.49 -16.25
CA ILE A 374 4.62 16.79 -17.23
C ILE A 374 3.77 15.53 -17.47
N SER A 375 2.47 15.71 -17.69
CA SER A 375 1.52 14.63 -17.95
C SER A 375 1.16 14.46 -19.43
N ILE A 376 0.52 13.33 -19.76
CA ILE A 376 -0.06 13.12 -21.10
C ILE A 376 -1.13 14.18 -21.46
N ILE A 377 -1.84 14.72 -20.45
CA ILE A 377 -2.85 15.76 -20.63
C ILE A 377 -2.17 17.08 -21.03
N ASP A 378 -1.04 17.41 -20.40
CA ASP A 378 -0.25 18.61 -20.71
C ASP A 378 0.27 18.58 -22.15
N MET A 379 0.80 17.42 -22.56
CA MET A 379 1.28 17.19 -23.93
C MET A 379 0.16 17.31 -24.96
N ALA A 380 -0.99 16.67 -24.71
CA ALA A 380 -2.16 16.78 -25.56
C ALA A 380 -2.65 18.24 -25.68
N LYS A 381 -2.70 18.98 -24.56
CA LYS A 381 -3.07 20.40 -24.57
C LYS A 381 -2.11 21.24 -25.40
N LYS A 382 -0.79 21.02 -25.29
CA LYS A 382 0.22 21.72 -26.11
C LYS A 382 0.12 21.37 -27.59
N ALA A 383 -0.36 20.17 -27.93
CA ALA A 383 -0.71 19.77 -29.29
C ALA A 383 -2.04 20.36 -29.80
N GLY A 384 -2.71 21.19 -29.00
CA GLY A 384 -3.94 21.90 -29.36
C GLY A 384 -5.20 21.04 -29.27
N TYR A 385 -5.17 19.93 -28.52
CA TYR A 385 -6.37 19.15 -28.24
C TYR A 385 -7.16 19.77 -27.09
N LYS A 386 -8.49 19.74 -27.20
CA LYS A 386 -9.41 19.81 -26.07
C LYS A 386 -9.31 18.50 -25.29
N THR A 387 -8.99 18.55 -24.01
CA THR A 387 -8.78 17.34 -23.21
C THR A 387 -10.00 16.99 -22.36
N TYR A 388 -10.38 15.71 -22.40
CA TYR A 388 -11.48 15.13 -21.63
C TYR A 388 -10.96 13.98 -20.77
N TRP A 389 -11.36 13.93 -19.51
CA TRP A 389 -11.13 12.81 -18.61
C TRP A 389 -12.46 12.31 -18.07
N PHE A 390 -12.85 11.09 -18.42
CA PHE A 390 -14.05 10.44 -17.91
C PHE A 390 -13.69 9.19 -17.12
N SER A 391 -14.15 9.09 -15.89
CA SER A 391 -13.74 8.02 -14.96
C SER A 391 -14.93 7.32 -14.32
N ASN A 392 -14.92 5.99 -14.32
CA ASN A 392 -15.82 5.18 -13.51
C ASN A 392 -15.20 4.82 -12.15
N GLN A 393 -13.90 5.03 -11.99
CA GLN A 393 -13.27 4.98 -10.68
C GLN A 393 -13.53 6.29 -9.92
N GLY A 394 -14.12 6.20 -8.73
CA GLY A 394 -14.64 7.35 -7.97
C GLY A 394 -13.63 8.45 -7.66
N SER A 395 -14.12 9.68 -7.49
CA SER A 395 -13.35 10.83 -6.96
C SER A 395 -13.52 11.04 -5.45
N VAL A 396 -14.45 10.33 -4.81
CA VAL A 396 -14.87 10.57 -3.42
C VAL A 396 -14.46 9.40 -2.54
N GLY A 397 -13.32 9.56 -1.85
CA GLY A 397 -12.80 8.56 -0.91
C GLY A 397 -11.30 8.72 -0.65
N VAL A 398 -10.57 9.25 -1.62
CA VAL A 398 -9.15 9.58 -1.49
C VAL A 398 -8.92 10.97 -2.05
N ALA A 399 -8.83 11.97 -1.18
CA ALA A 399 -8.42 13.31 -1.58
C ALA A 399 -7.02 13.23 -2.23
N ASP A 400 -6.93 13.70 -3.48
CA ASP A 400 -5.69 14.02 -4.20
C ASP A 400 -4.70 12.85 -4.44
N THR A 401 -5.16 11.75 -5.03
CA THR A 401 -4.23 10.78 -5.66
C THR A 401 -3.57 11.36 -6.90
N PRO A 402 -2.37 10.87 -7.31
CA PRO A 402 -1.74 11.23 -8.58
C PRO A 402 -2.68 11.24 -9.80
N ILE A 403 -3.55 10.22 -9.92
CA ILE A 403 -4.55 10.13 -11.00
C ILE A 403 -5.52 11.30 -10.96
N SER A 404 -6.12 11.57 -9.79
CA SER A 404 -7.10 12.64 -9.64
C SER A 404 -6.47 14.03 -9.85
N LEU A 405 -5.20 14.19 -9.48
CA LEU A 405 -4.43 15.41 -9.68
C LEU A 405 -4.19 15.68 -11.17
N ILE A 406 -3.82 14.67 -11.96
CA ILE A 406 -3.71 14.77 -13.43
C ILE A 406 -5.09 14.98 -14.07
N ALA A 407 -6.09 14.19 -13.68
CA ALA A 407 -7.43 14.27 -14.27
C ALA A 407 -8.03 15.68 -14.17
N LYS A 408 -7.82 16.36 -13.03
CA LYS A 408 -8.26 17.74 -12.79
C LYS A 408 -7.58 18.78 -13.68
N THR A 409 -6.46 18.47 -14.34
CA THR A 409 -5.82 19.38 -15.31
C THR A 409 -6.44 19.30 -16.71
N ALA A 410 -7.27 18.30 -16.97
CA ALA A 410 -8.04 18.20 -18.21
C ALA A 410 -9.04 19.36 -18.34
N ASP A 411 -9.39 19.75 -19.56
CA ASP A 411 -10.36 20.83 -19.77
C ASP A 411 -11.77 20.47 -19.33
N VAL A 412 -12.11 19.17 -19.37
CA VAL A 412 -13.33 18.59 -18.84
C VAL A 412 -12.96 17.32 -18.09
N SER A 413 -13.30 17.25 -16.80
CA SER A 413 -13.16 16.03 -16.00
C SER A 413 -14.50 15.69 -15.34
N GLU A 414 -14.99 14.48 -15.57
CA GLU A 414 -16.26 14.00 -15.02
C GLU A 414 -16.16 12.54 -14.54
N TRP A 415 -16.98 12.20 -13.56
CA TRP A 415 -17.04 10.89 -12.94
C TRP A 415 -18.45 10.32 -13.05
N VAL A 416 -18.57 8.99 -13.16
CA VAL A 416 -19.85 8.31 -13.00
C VAL A 416 -20.40 8.57 -11.60
N ASP A 417 -21.68 8.92 -11.53
CA ASP A 417 -22.37 9.21 -10.26
C ASP A 417 -22.49 7.92 -9.41
N GLN A 418 -21.92 7.94 -8.20
CA GLN A 418 -21.89 6.80 -7.29
C GLN A 418 -23.24 6.52 -6.62
N ASP A 419 -24.18 7.47 -6.64
CA ASP A 419 -25.53 7.27 -6.11
C ASP A 419 -26.40 6.37 -7.01
N LEU A 420 -25.92 6.05 -8.22
CA LEU A 420 -26.59 5.14 -9.15
C LEU A 420 -26.25 3.69 -8.82
N LYS A 421 -27.25 2.80 -8.89
CA LYS A 421 -27.06 1.33 -8.81
C LYS A 421 -26.12 0.78 -9.91
N GLU A 422 -25.91 1.55 -10.98
CA GLU A 422 -25.08 1.21 -12.14
C GLU A 422 -23.63 1.75 -12.03
N SER A 423 -23.27 2.36 -10.89
CA SER A 423 -21.96 3.02 -10.68
C SER A 423 -20.75 2.09 -10.69
N THR A 424 -20.94 0.77 -10.77
CA THR A 424 -19.85 -0.21 -10.88
C THR A 424 -19.65 -0.74 -12.29
N LEU A 425 -20.46 -0.31 -13.27
CA LEU A 425 -20.47 -0.84 -14.64
C LEU A 425 -19.93 0.18 -15.64
N ASP A 426 -18.91 -0.19 -16.40
CA ASP A 426 -18.23 0.72 -17.33
C ASP A 426 -19.08 1.22 -18.50
N GLY A 427 -20.15 0.49 -18.86
CA GLY A 427 -21.17 0.97 -19.80
C GLY A 427 -21.75 2.35 -19.46
N ALA A 428 -21.73 2.76 -18.18
CA ALA A 428 -22.14 4.10 -17.76
C ALA A 428 -21.24 5.21 -18.35
N LEU A 429 -20.00 4.92 -18.72
CA LEU A 429 -19.09 5.90 -19.34
C LEU A 429 -19.47 6.24 -20.78
N LEU A 430 -20.20 5.36 -21.48
CA LEU A 430 -20.54 5.56 -22.89
C LEU A 430 -21.36 6.84 -23.11
N GLN A 431 -22.15 7.26 -22.11
CA GLN A 431 -22.90 8.51 -22.19
C GLN A 431 -22.00 9.75 -22.29
N PHE A 432 -20.80 9.73 -21.69
CA PHE A 432 -19.90 10.89 -21.71
C PHE A 432 -19.26 11.11 -23.09
N LEU A 433 -19.13 10.06 -23.90
CA LEU A 433 -18.67 10.21 -25.29
C LEU A 433 -19.59 11.12 -26.11
N THR A 434 -20.87 11.21 -25.77
CA THR A 434 -21.82 12.11 -26.43
C THR A 434 -21.60 13.59 -26.12
N LYS A 435 -20.82 13.90 -25.08
CA LYS A 435 -20.46 15.28 -24.69
C LYS A 435 -19.22 15.79 -25.42
N VAL A 436 -18.45 14.91 -26.05
CA VAL A 436 -17.23 15.27 -26.80
C VAL A 436 -17.64 15.99 -28.08
N ASN A 437 -17.14 17.22 -28.29
CA ASN A 437 -17.49 18.01 -29.47
C ASN A 437 -16.81 17.41 -30.73
N PRO A 438 -17.56 16.89 -31.71
CA PRO A 438 -16.97 16.27 -32.90
C PRO A 438 -16.28 17.27 -33.84
N ASN A 439 -16.47 18.58 -33.63
CA ASN A 439 -15.87 19.63 -34.46
C ASN A 439 -14.53 20.17 -33.92
N GLU A 440 -13.99 19.54 -32.88
CA GLU A 440 -12.71 19.91 -32.25
C GLU A 440 -11.65 18.82 -32.45
N LYS A 441 -10.40 19.15 -32.11
CA LYS A 441 -9.36 18.15 -31.86
C LYS A 441 -9.55 17.67 -30.42
N ASN A 442 -9.90 16.40 -30.20
CA ASN A 442 -10.16 15.88 -28.87
C ASN A 442 -9.10 14.87 -28.44
N PHE A 443 -8.68 14.96 -27.17
CA PHE A 443 -7.92 13.91 -26.51
C PHE A 443 -8.75 13.42 -25.33
N VAL A 444 -9.21 12.18 -25.38
CA VAL A 444 -10.17 11.62 -24.43
C VAL A 444 -9.50 10.50 -23.65
N VAL A 445 -9.47 10.62 -22.33
CA VAL A 445 -9.09 9.55 -21.42
C VAL A 445 -10.34 8.91 -20.83
N LEU A 446 -10.47 7.59 -20.96
CA LEU A 446 -11.50 6.80 -20.29
C LEU A 446 -10.82 5.92 -19.24
N HIS A 447 -11.17 6.09 -17.98
CA HIS A 447 -10.62 5.30 -16.87
C HIS A 447 -11.70 4.38 -16.29
N ILE A 448 -11.53 3.07 -16.48
CA ILE A 448 -12.59 2.07 -16.25
C ILE A 448 -12.37 1.30 -14.94
N MET A 449 -13.43 0.62 -14.46
CA MET A 449 -13.35 -0.34 -13.35
C MET A 449 -12.87 -1.72 -13.81
N GLY A 450 -13.03 -2.04 -15.10
CA GLY A 450 -12.46 -3.20 -15.76
C GLY A 450 -12.70 -4.51 -14.99
N SER A 451 -11.60 -5.19 -14.68
CA SER A 451 -11.59 -6.47 -13.99
C SER A 451 -11.23 -6.34 -12.51
N HIS A 452 -11.53 -5.21 -11.87
CA HIS A 452 -11.30 -5.01 -10.44
C HIS A 452 -12.04 -6.06 -9.60
N ILE A 453 -11.37 -6.55 -8.56
CA ILE A 453 -11.88 -7.58 -7.64
C ILE A 453 -13.25 -7.21 -7.02
N GLU A 454 -14.00 -8.24 -6.63
CA GLU A 454 -15.48 -8.29 -6.64
C GLU A 454 -16.02 -8.35 -8.08
N TYR A 455 -15.47 -9.29 -8.86
CA TYR A 455 -15.68 -9.47 -10.29
C TYR A 455 -17.16 -9.49 -10.70
N ARG A 456 -18.04 -10.12 -9.91
CA ARG A 456 -19.49 -10.19 -10.16
C ARG A 456 -20.16 -8.81 -10.22
N ASN A 457 -19.55 -7.78 -9.61
CA ASN A 457 -20.07 -6.41 -9.63
C ASN A 457 -19.60 -5.61 -10.86
N ARG A 458 -18.76 -6.19 -11.72
CA ARG A 458 -18.13 -5.50 -12.87
C ARG A 458 -18.86 -5.70 -14.19
N TYR A 459 -19.84 -6.60 -14.22
CA TYR A 459 -20.63 -6.88 -15.41
C TYR A 459 -22.11 -7.10 -15.04
N PRO A 460 -23.06 -6.76 -15.93
CA PRO A 460 -24.47 -6.99 -15.67
C PRO A 460 -24.85 -8.45 -15.95
N ALA A 461 -26.06 -8.86 -15.54
CA ALA A 461 -26.47 -10.26 -15.59
C ALA A 461 -26.41 -10.89 -17.00
N GLU A 462 -26.57 -10.07 -18.05
CA GLU A 462 -26.51 -10.49 -19.45
C GLU A 462 -25.10 -10.96 -19.87
N PHE A 463 -24.07 -10.56 -19.13
CA PHE A 463 -22.67 -10.92 -19.37
C PHE A 463 -22.19 -12.09 -18.52
N GLN A 464 -23.05 -12.71 -17.70
CA GLN A 464 -22.72 -13.96 -17.00
C GLN A 464 -22.72 -15.16 -17.98
N LYS A 465 -21.70 -15.24 -18.83
CA LYS A 465 -21.54 -16.32 -19.82
C LYS A 465 -20.82 -17.53 -19.24
N PHE A 466 -19.81 -17.29 -18.40
CA PHE A 466 -19.02 -18.31 -17.73
C PHE A 466 -19.52 -18.50 -16.29
N ASP A 467 -19.61 -19.75 -15.84
CA ASP A 467 -20.03 -20.11 -14.48
C ASP A 467 -19.38 -21.43 -14.06
N ASP A 468 -18.60 -21.41 -12.98
CA ASP A 468 -17.98 -22.59 -12.36
C ASP A 468 -18.65 -22.98 -11.03
N GLY A 469 -19.79 -22.35 -10.71
CA GLY A 469 -20.52 -22.51 -9.45
C GLY A 469 -19.87 -21.82 -8.26
N LYS A 470 -18.80 -21.04 -8.47
CA LYS A 470 -18.14 -20.22 -7.44
C LYS A 470 -18.46 -18.75 -7.67
N ILE A 471 -18.39 -17.97 -6.60
CA ILE A 471 -18.66 -16.53 -6.63
C ILE A 471 -17.32 -15.79 -6.52
N ASN A 472 -17.13 -14.77 -7.36
CA ASN A 472 -15.96 -13.90 -7.43
C ASN A 472 -14.64 -14.67 -7.62
N GLN A 473 -14.64 -15.66 -8.51
CA GLN A 473 -13.44 -16.41 -8.91
C GLN A 473 -13.23 -16.39 -10.43
N GLU A 474 -12.53 -17.38 -10.98
CA GLU A 474 -12.09 -17.44 -12.39
C GLU A 474 -13.23 -17.20 -13.40
N ALA A 475 -14.36 -17.90 -13.27
CA ALA A 475 -15.47 -17.71 -14.22
C ALA A 475 -16.07 -16.29 -14.17
N ASP A 476 -16.15 -15.69 -12.98
CA ASP A 476 -16.61 -14.32 -12.85
C ASP A 476 -15.58 -13.33 -13.41
N TYR A 477 -14.28 -13.62 -13.28
CA TYR A 477 -13.21 -12.86 -13.92
C TYR A 477 -13.28 -12.93 -15.45
N ASP A 478 -13.53 -14.11 -16.02
CA ASP A 478 -13.71 -14.25 -17.47
C ASP A 478 -14.89 -13.41 -17.99
N ASN A 479 -15.95 -13.25 -17.19
CA ASN A 479 -17.08 -12.38 -17.52
C ASN A 479 -16.72 -10.88 -17.45
N THR A 480 -15.80 -10.46 -16.56
CA THR A 480 -15.32 -9.07 -16.55
C THR A 480 -14.53 -8.74 -17.80
N ILE A 481 -13.70 -9.67 -18.28
CA ILE A 481 -12.96 -9.55 -19.54
C ILE A 481 -13.94 -9.44 -20.71
N LEU A 482 -14.97 -10.29 -20.75
CA LEU A 482 -16.00 -10.24 -21.80
C LEU A 482 -16.75 -8.90 -21.83
N TYR A 483 -17.07 -8.35 -20.66
CA TYR A 483 -17.72 -7.05 -20.58
C TYR A 483 -16.77 -5.90 -20.96
N THR A 484 -15.49 -5.98 -20.59
CA THR A 484 -14.46 -5.02 -21.01
C THR A 484 -14.26 -5.04 -22.52
N ASP A 485 -14.17 -6.22 -23.14
CA ASP A 485 -14.09 -6.39 -24.60
C ASP A 485 -15.29 -5.77 -25.33
N TRP A 486 -16.51 -6.00 -24.81
CA TRP A 486 -17.70 -5.34 -25.32
C TRP A 486 -17.64 -3.82 -25.16
N PHE A 487 -17.29 -3.31 -23.97
CA PHE A 487 -17.18 -1.87 -23.73
C PHE A 487 -16.20 -1.20 -24.70
N LEU A 488 -15.01 -1.80 -24.89
CA LEU A 488 -14.01 -1.32 -25.84
C LEU A 488 -14.56 -1.27 -27.27
N SER A 489 -15.35 -2.28 -27.69
CA SER A 489 -16.02 -2.27 -28.98
C SER A 489 -16.99 -1.09 -29.14
N GLN A 490 -17.75 -0.76 -28.09
CA GLN A 490 -18.71 0.34 -28.12
C GLN A 490 -18.01 1.70 -28.19
N VAL A 491 -16.91 1.87 -27.44
CA VAL A 491 -16.06 3.07 -27.51
C VAL A 491 -15.50 3.24 -28.92
N PHE A 492 -14.94 2.16 -29.48
CA PHE A 492 -14.35 2.15 -30.81
C PHE A 492 -15.37 2.53 -31.89
N ASP A 493 -16.50 1.84 -31.94
CA ASP A 493 -17.55 2.08 -32.95
C ASP A 493 -18.12 3.49 -32.84
N TYR A 494 -18.45 3.95 -31.62
CA TYR A 494 -18.98 5.29 -31.42
C TYR A 494 -17.99 6.37 -31.87
N ALA A 495 -16.72 6.26 -31.47
CA ALA A 495 -15.72 7.26 -31.79
C ALA A 495 -15.36 7.27 -33.28
N ARG A 496 -15.27 6.10 -33.91
CA ARG A 496 -15.08 5.97 -35.37
C ARG A 496 -16.20 6.68 -36.13
N ASP A 497 -17.46 6.43 -35.74
CA ASP A 497 -18.62 6.86 -36.50
C ASP A 497 -18.99 8.33 -36.22
N ASN A 498 -18.67 8.86 -35.02
CA ASN A 498 -19.16 10.18 -34.59
C ASN A 498 -18.06 11.18 -34.24
N LEU A 499 -16.84 10.74 -33.88
CA LEU A 499 -15.80 11.61 -33.31
C LEU A 499 -14.55 11.72 -34.18
N HIS A 500 -14.58 11.22 -35.42
CA HIS A 500 -13.41 11.22 -36.30
C HIS A 500 -12.19 10.58 -35.62
N LEU A 501 -12.37 9.37 -35.06
CA LEU A 501 -11.31 8.64 -34.37
C LEU A 501 -10.05 8.55 -35.25
N ASP A 502 -8.94 9.04 -34.71
CA ASP A 502 -7.65 9.15 -35.38
C ASP A 502 -6.68 8.09 -34.86
N ALA A 503 -6.69 7.88 -33.54
CA ALA A 503 -5.96 6.82 -32.85
C ALA A 503 -6.69 6.40 -31.56
N MET A 504 -6.54 5.13 -31.19
CA MET A 504 -6.99 4.59 -29.90
C MET A 504 -5.85 3.78 -29.27
N LEU A 505 -5.59 3.97 -27.98
CA LEU A 505 -4.69 3.16 -27.17
C LEU A 505 -5.49 2.55 -26.02
N TYR A 506 -5.37 1.24 -25.81
CA TYR A 506 -5.84 0.56 -24.61
C TYR A 506 -4.65 -0.07 -23.91
N PHE A 507 -4.59 0.04 -22.57
CA PHE A 507 -3.70 -0.74 -21.72
C PHE A 507 -4.35 -0.95 -20.36
N SER A 508 -4.12 -2.11 -19.72
CA SER A 508 -4.47 -2.28 -18.31
C SER A 508 -3.40 -1.70 -17.41
N ASP A 509 -3.78 -1.13 -16.26
CA ASP A 509 -2.84 -0.65 -15.25
C ASP A 509 -2.02 -1.80 -14.64
N HIS A 510 -2.66 -2.90 -14.27
CA HIS A 510 -2.07 -4.15 -13.86
C HIS A 510 -3.05 -5.29 -14.17
N GLY A 511 -2.64 -6.53 -13.90
CA GLY A 511 -3.50 -7.71 -13.97
C GLY A 511 -4.02 -8.11 -12.59
N SER A 512 -4.84 -9.16 -12.57
CA SER A 512 -5.26 -9.85 -11.35
C SER A 512 -5.08 -11.36 -11.50
N ASP A 513 -4.96 -12.06 -10.37
CA ASP A 513 -4.96 -13.51 -10.32
C ASP A 513 -6.22 -13.99 -9.58
N PRO A 514 -7.30 -14.36 -10.30
CA PRO A 514 -8.55 -14.80 -9.65
C PRO A 514 -8.40 -16.11 -8.85
N SER A 515 -7.29 -16.84 -9.01
CA SER A 515 -7.03 -18.08 -8.25
C SER A 515 -6.39 -17.84 -6.87
N ILE A 516 -5.96 -16.59 -6.59
CA ILE A 516 -5.29 -16.21 -5.35
C ILE A 516 -6.05 -15.06 -4.70
N ALA A 517 -6.43 -15.20 -3.42
CA ALA A 517 -7.01 -14.08 -2.66
C ALA A 517 -6.00 -12.92 -2.57
N ARG A 518 -6.47 -11.66 -2.66
CA ARG A 518 -5.66 -10.41 -2.73
C ARG A 518 -4.30 -10.59 -2.04
N GLN A 519 -3.20 -10.50 -2.78
CA GLN A 519 -1.85 -10.55 -2.22
C GLN A 519 -1.14 -9.22 -2.46
N PRO A 520 -1.24 -8.27 -1.51
CA PRO A 520 -0.60 -6.97 -1.67
C PRO A 520 0.94 -7.10 -1.74
N ASP A 521 1.54 -8.06 -1.07
CA ASP A 521 3.00 -8.07 -0.92
C ASP A 521 3.72 -9.23 -1.63
N GLY A 522 2.98 -10.09 -2.34
CA GLY A 522 3.54 -11.24 -3.04
C GLY A 522 2.67 -11.67 -4.22
N ALA A 523 3.05 -11.29 -5.43
CA ALA A 523 2.25 -11.58 -6.61
C ALA A 523 3.06 -12.26 -7.73
N SER A 524 2.45 -13.25 -8.37
CA SER A 524 3.01 -13.94 -9.55
C SER A 524 3.14 -12.97 -10.72
N PHE A 525 3.89 -13.34 -11.77
CA PHE A 525 3.93 -12.52 -12.98
C PHE A 525 2.59 -12.40 -13.69
N LYS A 526 1.58 -13.23 -13.36
CA LYS A 526 0.23 -13.12 -13.92
C LYS A 526 -0.39 -11.74 -13.69
N VAL A 527 -0.21 -11.16 -12.50
CA VAL A 527 -0.72 -9.80 -12.19
C VAL A 527 0.08 -8.68 -12.85
N LEU A 528 1.22 -9.02 -13.46
CA LEU A 528 2.08 -8.05 -14.15
C LEU A 528 1.93 -8.15 -15.66
N ARG A 529 1.48 -9.27 -16.23
CA ARG A 529 1.27 -9.43 -17.67
C ARG A 529 -0.05 -8.76 -18.09
N ILE A 530 0.02 -7.62 -18.74
CA ILE A 530 -1.17 -6.80 -19.07
C ILE A 530 -1.44 -6.76 -20.58
N PRO A 531 -2.72 -6.60 -20.99
CA PRO A 531 -3.05 -6.33 -22.37
C PRO A 531 -2.70 -4.89 -22.76
N MET A 532 -2.35 -4.71 -24.02
CA MET A 532 -2.18 -3.41 -24.65
C MET A 532 -2.36 -3.53 -26.16
N PHE A 533 -3.10 -2.60 -26.76
CA PHE A 533 -3.18 -2.47 -28.22
C PHE A 533 -3.32 -1.01 -28.65
N THR A 534 -2.94 -0.74 -29.89
CA THR A 534 -3.28 0.50 -30.58
C THR A 534 -4.14 0.23 -31.81
N TRP A 535 -4.99 1.19 -32.15
CA TRP A 535 -5.65 1.31 -33.45
C TRP A 535 -5.32 2.67 -34.06
N LEU A 536 -5.02 2.71 -35.36
CA LEU A 536 -4.70 3.93 -36.10
C LEU A 536 -5.59 4.05 -37.34
N SER A 537 -6.17 5.23 -37.57
CA SER A 537 -6.98 5.48 -38.78
C SER A 537 -6.13 5.57 -40.05
N ASP A 538 -6.74 5.36 -41.22
CA ASP A 538 -6.08 5.57 -42.52
C ASP A 538 -5.39 6.95 -42.63
N ASP A 539 -6.08 8.02 -42.19
CA ASP A 539 -5.54 9.37 -42.24
C ASP A 539 -4.34 9.55 -41.30
N TYR A 540 -4.39 8.94 -40.12
CA TYR A 540 -3.24 8.89 -39.22
C TYR A 540 -2.05 8.17 -39.87
N MET A 541 -2.29 6.99 -40.44
CA MET A 541 -1.24 6.17 -41.06
C MET A 541 -0.59 6.88 -42.25
N GLN A 542 -1.37 7.63 -43.03
CA GLN A 542 -0.86 8.42 -44.15
C GLN A 542 0.02 9.58 -43.70
N ARG A 543 -0.34 10.28 -42.61
CA ARG A 543 0.44 11.40 -42.07
C ARG A 543 1.65 10.97 -41.25
N ASN A 544 1.59 9.78 -40.63
CA ASN A 544 2.60 9.24 -39.74
C ASN A 544 3.05 7.82 -40.15
N PRO A 545 3.58 7.63 -41.38
CA PRO A 545 3.91 6.30 -41.89
C PRO A 545 5.04 5.61 -41.12
N GLU A 546 6.03 6.38 -40.65
CA GLU A 546 7.14 5.84 -39.84
C GLU A 546 6.63 5.31 -38.50
N ILE A 547 5.90 6.11 -37.73
CA ILE A 547 5.30 5.70 -36.44
C ILE A 547 4.43 4.45 -36.63
N THR A 548 3.61 4.41 -37.68
CA THR A 548 2.75 3.27 -38.01
C THR A 548 3.57 2.00 -38.24
N ALA A 549 4.60 2.07 -39.07
CA ALA A 549 5.47 0.93 -39.36
C ALA A 549 6.26 0.49 -38.11
N THR A 550 6.73 1.44 -37.32
CA THR A 550 7.49 1.20 -36.09
C THR A 550 6.64 0.47 -35.05
N LEU A 551 5.42 0.95 -34.75
CA LEU A 551 4.51 0.28 -33.80
C LEU A 551 4.25 -1.17 -34.22
N LYS A 552 3.97 -1.40 -35.50
CA LYS A 552 3.79 -2.75 -36.05
C LYS A 552 5.04 -3.62 -35.88
N SER A 553 6.22 -3.09 -36.16
CA SER A 553 7.48 -3.82 -36.00
C SER A 553 7.82 -4.15 -34.53
N HIS A 554 7.31 -3.35 -33.59
CA HIS A 554 7.52 -3.50 -32.15
C HIS A 554 6.39 -4.25 -31.43
N ALA A 555 5.44 -4.86 -32.16
CA ALA A 555 4.32 -5.60 -31.56
C ALA A 555 4.77 -6.72 -30.59
N GLN A 556 5.96 -7.28 -30.78
CA GLN A 556 6.54 -8.32 -29.92
C GLN A 556 7.64 -7.82 -28.98
N SER A 557 7.92 -6.51 -28.96
CA SER A 557 8.91 -5.93 -28.05
C SER A 557 8.44 -6.01 -26.60
N TYR A 558 9.38 -6.20 -25.68
CA TYR A 558 9.09 -6.12 -24.25
C TYR A 558 8.86 -4.67 -23.86
N PHE A 559 7.91 -4.41 -22.96
CA PHE A 559 7.57 -3.05 -22.54
C PHE A 559 7.03 -3.05 -21.11
N THR A 560 7.28 -2.00 -20.35
CA THR A 560 6.65 -1.76 -19.05
C THR A 560 5.80 -0.50 -19.11
N ASN A 561 4.61 -0.54 -18.51
CA ASN A 561 3.62 0.53 -18.68
C ASN A 561 3.97 1.86 -17.98
N ASP A 562 5.01 1.92 -17.17
CA ASP A 562 5.61 3.19 -16.72
C ASP A 562 6.22 4.01 -17.89
N LEU A 563 6.32 3.42 -19.09
CA LEU A 563 6.77 4.09 -20.32
C LEU A 563 5.60 4.51 -21.24
N VAL A 564 4.35 4.39 -20.79
CA VAL A 564 3.16 4.75 -21.59
C VAL A 564 3.14 6.23 -21.93
N TYR A 565 3.68 7.10 -21.08
CA TYR A 565 3.77 8.53 -21.36
C TYR A 565 4.55 8.79 -22.67
N GLU A 566 5.69 8.11 -22.85
CA GLU A 566 6.52 8.20 -24.03
C GLU A 566 5.85 7.56 -25.25
N LEU A 567 5.07 6.49 -25.05
CA LEU A 567 4.23 5.92 -26.11
C LEU A 567 3.15 6.90 -26.57
N VAL A 568 2.43 7.55 -25.65
CA VAL A 568 1.40 8.55 -25.98
C VAL A 568 2.02 9.76 -26.68
N CYS A 569 3.16 10.26 -26.20
CA CYS A 569 3.90 11.33 -26.88
C CYS A 569 4.30 10.95 -28.31
N GLY A 570 4.76 9.70 -28.50
CA GLY A 570 5.10 9.17 -29.81
C GLY A 570 3.89 9.02 -30.74
N ILE A 571 2.75 8.52 -30.25
CA ILE A 571 1.48 8.44 -31.01
C ILE A 571 0.98 9.84 -31.37
N LEU A 572 1.13 10.82 -30.48
CA LEU A 572 0.78 12.21 -30.81
C LEU A 572 1.78 12.85 -31.78
N ASN A 573 2.93 12.20 -32.04
CA ASN A 573 4.05 12.70 -32.83
C ASN A 573 4.61 14.01 -32.26
N MET A 574 4.92 14.01 -30.95
CA MET A 574 5.38 15.18 -30.23
C MET A 574 6.88 15.42 -30.41
N GLN A 575 7.27 16.68 -30.50
CA GLN A 575 8.64 17.15 -30.28
C GLN A 575 8.68 18.01 -29.02
N SER A 576 9.43 17.57 -28.01
CA SER A 576 9.59 18.27 -26.74
C SER A 576 10.87 17.85 -26.02
N PRO A 577 11.52 18.72 -25.23
CA PRO A 577 12.55 18.31 -24.28
C PRO A 577 12.03 17.38 -23.17
N ALA A 578 10.71 17.36 -22.93
CA ALA A 578 10.01 16.51 -21.97
C ALA A 578 9.54 15.18 -22.57
N TYR A 579 10.08 14.79 -23.74
CA TYR A 579 9.79 13.51 -24.39
C TYR A 579 11.10 12.83 -24.78
N ASP A 580 11.36 11.65 -24.21
CA ASP A 580 12.47 10.78 -24.60
C ASP A 580 11.98 9.75 -25.63
N ASP A 581 12.30 9.99 -26.90
CA ASP A 581 11.91 9.11 -27.99
C ASP A 581 12.74 7.81 -28.04
N SER A 582 13.82 7.67 -27.27
CA SER A 582 14.62 6.44 -27.24
C SER A 582 13.96 5.29 -26.49
N ILE A 583 12.98 5.60 -25.63
CA ILE A 583 12.23 4.66 -24.79
C ILE A 583 10.74 4.61 -25.15
N SER A 584 10.39 5.01 -26.37
CA SER A 584 9.01 4.96 -26.90
C SER A 584 8.86 3.83 -27.92
N LEU A 585 7.85 2.96 -27.77
CA LEU A 585 7.55 1.93 -28.77
C LEU A 585 7.15 2.51 -30.14
N ALA A 586 6.74 3.78 -30.19
CA ALA A 586 6.41 4.50 -31.42
C ALA A 586 7.64 5.05 -32.16
N SER A 587 8.85 4.86 -31.62
CA SER A 587 10.09 5.41 -32.16
C SER A 587 11.05 4.31 -32.64
N PRO A 588 11.69 4.47 -33.81
CA PRO A 588 12.68 3.51 -34.31
C PRO A 588 13.96 3.45 -33.46
N LYS A 589 14.11 4.34 -32.47
CA LYS A 589 15.23 4.32 -31.52
C LYS A 589 15.04 3.33 -30.37
N TRP A 590 13.85 2.76 -30.21
CA TRP A 590 13.60 1.71 -29.23
C TRP A 590 14.57 0.54 -29.46
N HIS A 591 15.28 0.15 -28.41
CA HIS A 591 16.28 -0.92 -28.46
C HIS A 591 16.33 -1.78 -27.18
N TRP A 592 15.39 -1.58 -26.27
CA TRP A 592 15.38 -2.27 -24.98
C TRP A 592 14.85 -3.70 -25.12
N GLU A 593 15.51 -4.62 -24.41
CA GLU A 593 15.19 -6.04 -24.35
C GLU A 593 14.60 -6.40 -22.98
N LYS A 594 14.10 -7.65 -22.83
CA LYS A 594 13.55 -8.16 -21.55
C LYS A 594 14.48 -7.93 -20.34
N LYS A 595 15.80 -7.95 -20.54
CA LYS A 595 16.81 -7.79 -19.47
C LYS A 595 16.96 -6.34 -18.98
N ASP A 596 16.57 -5.37 -19.81
CA ASP A 596 16.74 -3.95 -19.52
C ASP A 596 15.54 -3.38 -18.74
N LEU A 597 14.44 -4.14 -18.67
CA LEU A 597 13.18 -3.75 -18.08
C LEU A 597 12.98 -4.33 -16.68
N VAL A 598 12.31 -3.56 -15.83
CA VAL A 598 12.06 -3.88 -14.42
C VAL A 598 10.59 -3.71 -14.04
N THR A 599 10.19 -4.41 -12.98
CA THR A 599 8.88 -4.35 -12.34
C THR A 599 9.04 -4.40 -10.82
N ARG A 600 7.94 -4.44 -10.06
CA ARG A 600 7.91 -4.39 -8.59
C ARG A 600 8.65 -3.18 -8.02
N PHE A 601 8.24 -1.98 -8.44
CA PHE A 601 8.86 -0.70 -8.05
C PHE A 601 10.31 -0.57 -8.51
N GLY A 602 10.61 -1.04 -9.72
CA GLY A 602 11.94 -1.01 -10.30
C GLY A 602 12.95 -1.97 -9.68
N LYS A 603 12.51 -2.95 -8.89
CA LYS A 603 13.40 -3.85 -8.11
C LYS A 603 13.63 -5.21 -8.76
N THR A 604 12.71 -5.67 -9.59
CA THR A 604 12.75 -7.02 -10.15
C THR A 604 12.90 -6.95 -11.67
N PRO A 605 13.98 -7.50 -12.25
CA PRO A 605 14.12 -7.61 -13.70
C PRO A 605 13.00 -8.48 -14.32
N LEU A 606 12.54 -8.13 -15.52
CA LEU A 606 11.54 -8.96 -16.22
C LEU A 606 12.07 -10.37 -16.57
N THR A 607 13.39 -10.58 -16.58
CA THR A 607 14.00 -11.91 -16.78
C THR A 607 13.64 -12.92 -15.70
N GLU A 608 13.11 -12.49 -14.56
CA GLU A 608 12.56 -13.40 -13.55
C GLU A 608 11.21 -14.00 -13.96
N ASP A 609 10.55 -13.48 -14.99
CA ASP A 609 9.39 -14.15 -15.59
C ASP A 609 9.84 -15.37 -16.40
N THR A 610 9.66 -16.55 -15.81
CA THR A 610 10.08 -17.85 -16.38
C THR A 610 8.95 -18.62 -17.06
N GLU A 611 7.69 -18.22 -16.89
CA GLU A 611 6.55 -18.95 -17.45
C GLU A 611 6.12 -18.44 -18.83
N TYR A 612 6.62 -17.28 -19.26
CA TYR A 612 6.25 -16.62 -20.51
C TYR A 612 7.46 -16.08 -21.29
#